data_AF-A0A452R689-F1
#
_entry.id   AF-A0A452R689-F1
#
_cell.length_a   1.000
_cell.length_b   1.000
_cell.length_c   1.000
_cell.angle_alpha   90.00
_cell.angle_beta   90.00
_cell.angle_gamma   90.00
#
_symmetry.space_group_name_H-M   'P 1'
#
loop_
_entity.id
_entity.type
_entity.pdbx_description
1 polymer ?
#
loop_
_entity_poly.entity_id
_entity_poly.type
_entity_poly.pdbx_seq_one_letter_code
_entity_poly.pdbx_strand_id
1 'polypeptide(L)'
;MSNEVETSTTNGQPDQQAAPKAPSKKEKKKGSEKTDEYLLARFKGDGVKYKAKLIGIDDVPDARGDKMSQDSMMKLKGMAAAGRSQGQHKQRIWVNISLSGIKIIDEKTGVRIHFH
;
A
#
# COMPACT_ATOMS: atom_id res chain seq x y z
N MET A 1 12.79 70.37 14.55
CA MET A 1 12.82 69.17 13.69
C MET A 1 11.35 68.82 13.43
N SER A 2 10.76 69.38 12.37
CA SER A 2 10.46 68.69 11.08
C SER A 2 9.41 67.57 11.28
N ASN A 3 8.13 67.76 10.89
CA ASN A 3 7.51 67.42 9.58
C ASN A 3 7.69 65.92 9.23
N GLU A 4 6.75 65.07 8.78
CA GLU A 4 5.40 65.06 8.17
C GLU A 4 4.95 63.56 8.23
N VAL A 5 3.67 63.16 8.39
CA VAL A 5 2.66 62.90 7.33
C VAL A 5 3.26 62.00 6.22
N GLU A 6 2.79 60.79 5.86
CA GLU A 6 1.44 60.42 5.42
C GLU A 6 1.33 58.90 5.16
N THR A 7 0.07 58.49 4.99
CA THR A 7 -0.53 57.19 4.68
C THR A 7 -0.25 56.60 3.29
N SER A 8 -0.35 55.27 3.16
CA SER A 8 -0.95 54.56 2.00
C SER A 8 -1.21 53.09 2.42
N THR A 9 -2.43 52.67 2.78
CA THR A 9 -3.59 52.33 1.92
C THR A 9 -3.35 51.13 1.01
N THR A 10 -3.98 49.99 1.33
CA THR A 10 -4.94 49.21 0.49
C THR A 10 -5.48 48.05 1.34
N ASN A 11 -6.72 48.10 1.86
CA ASN A 11 -7.96 47.54 1.27
C ASN A 11 -7.78 46.11 0.71
N GLY A 12 -8.54 45.07 1.09
CA GLY A 12 -9.68 44.95 2.00
C GLY A 12 -10.37 43.58 1.88
N GLN A 13 -11.34 43.36 2.79
CA GLN A 13 -12.50 42.46 2.71
C GLN A 13 -12.37 40.96 3.14
N PRO A 14 -13.49 40.28 3.48
CA PRO A 14 -13.73 39.80 4.84
C PRO A 14 -14.11 38.32 4.91
N ASP A 15 -13.50 37.52 5.79
CA ASP A 15 -14.00 36.14 5.97
C ASP A 15 -15.11 36.07 7.02
N GLN A 16 -16.31 35.88 6.46
CA GLN A 16 -17.56 35.59 7.11
C GLN A 16 -17.48 34.32 7.96
N GLN A 17 -18.07 34.40 9.15
CA GLN A 17 -18.44 33.23 9.95
C GLN A 17 -19.36 32.29 9.14
N ALA A 18 -18.89 31.08 8.88
CA ALA A 18 -19.70 30.01 8.32
C ALA A 18 -20.01 28.95 9.40
N ALA A 19 -21.31 28.69 9.58
CA ALA A 19 -21.88 27.75 10.53
C ALA A 19 -21.37 26.30 10.39
N PRO A 20 -21.35 25.50 11.48
CA PRO A 20 -20.90 24.11 11.42
C PRO A 20 -21.88 23.23 10.64
N LYS A 21 -21.43 22.74 9.47
CA LYS A 21 -22.16 21.74 8.69
C LYS A 21 -22.00 20.35 9.34
N ALA A 22 -23.14 19.75 9.68
CA ALA A 22 -23.24 18.39 10.20
C ALA A 22 -22.56 17.36 9.27
N PRO A 23 -21.86 16.35 9.81
CA PRO A 23 -21.23 15.33 8.99
C PRO A 23 -22.29 14.41 8.37
N SER A 24 -22.43 14.52 7.05
CA SER A 24 -23.25 13.64 6.23
C SER A 24 -22.81 12.19 6.44
N LYS A 25 -23.78 11.37 6.85
CA LYS A 25 -23.69 9.92 7.05
C LYS A 25 -23.22 9.28 5.74
N LYS A 26 -21.92 9.04 5.60
CA LYS A 26 -21.33 8.35 4.45
C LYS A 26 -21.78 6.89 4.55
N GLU A 27 -22.76 6.52 3.73
CA GLU A 27 -23.22 5.15 3.59
C GLU A 27 -22.01 4.24 3.38
N LYS A 28 -21.81 3.38 4.37
CA LYS A 28 -20.81 2.33 4.38
C LYS A 28 -21.19 1.41 3.23
N LYS A 29 -20.49 1.51 2.09
CA LYS A 29 -20.60 0.53 0.99
C LYS A 29 -20.57 -0.85 1.62
N LYS A 30 -21.71 -1.54 1.57
CA LYS A 30 -21.90 -2.90 2.05
C LYS A 30 -20.80 -3.73 1.39
N GLY A 31 -19.77 -4.09 2.15
CA GLY A 31 -18.70 -4.94 1.63
C GLY A 31 -19.36 -6.19 1.08
N SER A 32 -18.97 -6.61 -0.12
CA SER A 32 -19.40 -7.89 -0.69
C SER A 32 -19.42 -8.94 0.42
N GLU A 33 -20.60 -9.47 0.74
CA GLU A 33 -20.75 -10.48 1.79
C GLU A 33 -19.79 -11.62 1.44
N LYS A 34 -18.76 -11.81 2.29
CA LYS A 34 -17.72 -12.82 2.09
C LYS A 34 -18.27 -14.18 2.55
N THR A 35 -19.34 -14.63 1.90
CA THR A 35 -19.91 -15.96 2.14
C THR A 35 -18.92 -17.03 1.69
N ASP A 36 -19.00 -18.21 2.31
CA ASP A 36 -18.10 -19.32 1.96
C ASP A 36 -18.23 -19.72 0.50
N GLU A 37 -19.46 -19.71 -0.05
CA GLU A 37 -19.71 -20.00 -1.46
C GLU A 37 -19.00 -19.00 -2.39
N TYR A 38 -19.03 -17.71 -2.05
CA TYR A 38 -18.29 -16.68 -2.78
C TYR A 38 -16.77 -16.89 -2.68
N LEU A 39 -16.25 -17.19 -1.49
CA LEU A 39 -14.83 -17.41 -1.27
C LEU A 39 -14.34 -18.67 -2.02
N LEU A 40 -15.12 -19.73 -2.01
CA LEU A 40 -14.83 -20.96 -2.73
C LEU A 40 -14.82 -20.70 -4.24
N ALA A 41 -15.81 -19.99 -4.77
CA ALA A 41 -15.84 -19.60 -6.17
C ALA A 41 -14.65 -18.70 -6.57
N ARG A 42 -14.22 -17.81 -5.68
CA ARG A 42 -13.10 -16.88 -5.91
C ARG A 42 -11.74 -17.55 -5.89
N PHE A 43 -11.52 -18.54 -5.02
CA PHE A 43 -10.20 -19.12 -4.78
C PHE A 43 -10.02 -20.53 -5.35
N LYS A 44 -11.08 -21.19 -5.84
CA LYS A 44 -10.95 -22.46 -6.57
C LYS A 44 -10.20 -22.29 -7.89
N GLY A 45 -9.57 -23.37 -8.36
CA GLY A 45 -8.82 -23.38 -9.62
C GLY A 45 -7.66 -22.39 -9.60
N ASP A 46 -7.62 -21.49 -10.58
CA ASP A 46 -6.58 -20.46 -10.71
C ASP A 46 -6.66 -19.35 -9.65
N GLY A 47 -7.76 -19.23 -8.92
CA GLY A 47 -7.93 -18.20 -7.89
C GLY A 47 -7.75 -16.78 -8.43
N VAL A 48 -7.01 -15.94 -7.69
CA VAL A 48 -6.83 -14.51 -7.99
C VAL A 48 -5.35 -14.17 -8.18
N LYS A 49 -5.04 -13.27 -9.12
CA LYS A 49 -3.68 -12.80 -9.39
C LYS A 49 -3.56 -11.29 -9.15
N TYR A 50 -2.47 -10.87 -8.52
CA TYR A 50 -2.17 -9.47 -8.22
C TYR A 50 -0.79 -9.08 -8.77
N LYS A 51 -0.70 -7.96 -9.48
CA LYS A 51 0.60 -7.39 -9.87
C LYS A 51 1.33 -6.87 -8.64
N ALA A 52 2.57 -7.30 -8.45
CA ALA A 52 3.40 -6.91 -7.32
C ALA A 52 4.88 -6.84 -7.70
N LYS A 53 5.73 -6.54 -6.71
CA LYS A 53 7.19 -6.61 -6.83
C LYS A 53 7.77 -7.37 -5.64
N LEU A 54 8.72 -8.26 -5.90
CA LEU A 54 9.42 -9.01 -4.85
C LEU A 54 10.46 -8.11 -4.18
N ILE A 55 10.37 -7.93 -2.86
CA ILE A 55 11.36 -7.16 -2.07
C ILE A 55 12.59 -8.03 -1.81
N GLY A 56 12.37 -9.25 -1.36
CA GLY A 56 13.39 -10.26 -1.08
C GLY A 56 12.79 -11.42 -0.29
N ILE A 57 13.63 -12.38 0.07
CA ILE A 57 13.31 -13.58 0.85
C ILE A 57 14.32 -13.63 1.98
N ASP A 58 13.85 -13.96 3.18
CA ASP A 58 14.66 -13.97 4.39
C ASP A 58 14.30 -15.20 5.21
N ASP A 59 15.32 -15.88 5.72
CA ASP A 59 15.14 -17.01 6.62
C ASP A 59 14.88 -16.47 8.03
N VAL A 60 13.85 -17.01 8.68
CA VAL A 60 13.38 -16.55 10.00
C VAL A 60 13.40 -17.70 11.01
N PRO A 61 13.62 -17.42 12.31
CA PRO A 61 13.81 -18.47 13.31
C PRO A 61 12.52 -19.19 13.71
N ASP A 62 11.37 -18.50 13.65
CA ASP A 62 10.08 -19.02 14.12
C ASP A 62 9.01 -18.96 13.01
N ALA A 63 7.96 -19.75 13.15
CA ALA A 63 6.84 -19.76 12.19
C ALA A 63 5.88 -18.56 12.33
N ARG A 64 5.95 -17.80 13.44
CA ARG A 64 5.06 -16.66 13.71
C ARG A 64 5.71 -15.63 14.63
N GLY A 65 5.31 -14.37 14.48
CA GLY A 65 5.70 -13.28 15.38
C GLY A 65 5.73 -11.92 14.66
N ASP A 66 5.00 -10.95 15.18
CA ASP A 66 4.88 -9.62 14.56
C ASP A 66 6.22 -8.89 14.55
N LYS A 67 6.91 -8.87 15.69
CA LYS A 67 8.24 -8.25 15.81
C LYS A 67 9.25 -8.89 14.86
N MET A 68 9.28 -10.22 14.80
CA MET A 68 10.18 -10.97 13.90
C MET A 68 9.88 -10.65 12.43
N SER A 69 8.60 -10.64 12.03
CA SER A 69 8.18 -10.31 10.67
C SER A 69 8.53 -8.86 10.29
N GLN A 70 8.41 -7.94 11.25
CA GLN A 70 8.81 -6.54 11.08
C GLN A 70 10.33 -6.39 10.93
N ASP A 71 11.11 -7.05 11.79
CA ASP A 71 12.57 -7.01 11.75
C ASP A 71 13.09 -7.54 10.39
N SER A 72 12.54 -8.67 9.93
CA SER A 72 12.84 -9.24 8.61
C SER A 72 12.46 -8.30 7.46
N MET A 73 11.26 -7.71 7.52
CA MET A 73 10.81 -6.73 6.51
C MET A 73 11.70 -5.48 6.46
N MET A 74 12.16 -4.98 7.62
CA MET A 74 13.08 -3.84 7.68
C MET A 74 14.45 -4.18 7.09
N LYS A 75 15.01 -5.36 7.44
CA LYS A 75 16.25 -5.88 6.85
C LYS A 75 16.17 -5.96 5.32
N LEU A 76 15.14 -6.61 4.80
CA LEU A 76 14.93 -6.76 3.35
C LEU A 76 14.74 -5.42 2.63
N LYS A 77 14.02 -4.48 3.24
CA LYS A 77 13.88 -3.12 2.68
C LYS A 77 15.20 -2.35 2.68
N GLY A 78 16.02 -2.48 3.73
CA GLY A 78 17.35 -1.89 3.81
C GLY A 78 18.26 -2.43 2.70
N MET A 79 18.30 -3.74 2.51
CA MET A 79 19.03 -4.38 1.42
C MET A 79 18.54 -3.93 0.05
N ALA A 80 17.22 -3.88 -0.17
CA ALA A 80 16.63 -3.42 -1.42
C ALA A 80 16.91 -1.93 -1.69
N ALA A 81 17.03 -1.10 -0.65
CA ALA A 81 17.40 0.30 -0.78
C ALA A 81 18.88 0.45 -1.19
N ALA A 82 19.78 -0.32 -0.57
CA ALA A 82 21.19 -0.38 -0.95
C ALA A 82 21.40 -0.91 -2.38
N GLY A 83 20.69 -1.98 -2.77
CA GLY A 83 20.74 -2.47 -4.15
C GLY A 83 20.19 -1.45 -5.15
N ARG A 84 19.19 -0.66 -4.76
CA ARG A 84 18.61 0.38 -5.62
C ARG A 84 19.59 1.52 -5.91
N SER A 85 20.44 1.92 -4.95
CA SER A 85 21.49 2.91 -5.22
C SER A 85 22.56 2.37 -6.19
N GLN A 86 22.68 1.05 -6.30
CA GLN A 86 23.52 0.35 -7.29
C GLN A 86 22.78 0.04 -8.61
N GLY A 87 21.55 0.53 -8.79
CA GLY A 87 20.77 0.33 -10.01
C GLY A 87 19.99 -0.98 -10.08
N GLN A 88 19.93 -1.79 -9.01
CA GLN A 88 19.08 -2.97 -8.97
C GLN A 88 17.59 -2.60 -8.84
N HIS A 89 16.74 -3.31 -9.59
CA HIS A 89 15.30 -3.15 -9.55
C HIS A 89 14.63 -4.41 -9.01
N LYS A 90 13.65 -4.22 -8.11
CA LYS A 90 12.81 -5.30 -7.62
C LYS A 90 12.12 -6.03 -8.78
N GLN A 91 12.18 -7.36 -8.77
CA GLN A 91 11.54 -8.21 -9.76
C GLN A 91 10.04 -7.98 -9.77
N ARG A 92 9.45 -7.79 -10.95
CA ARG A 92 7.99 -7.67 -11.10
C ARG A 92 7.39 -9.07 -11.18
N ILE A 93 6.36 -9.30 -10.38
CA ILE A 93 5.78 -10.63 -10.19
C ILE A 93 4.26 -10.56 -10.20
N TRP A 94 3.65 -11.71 -10.42
CA TRP A 94 2.28 -11.99 -10.05
C TRP A 94 2.25 -12.78 -8.75
N VAL A 95 1.50 -12.29 -7.77
CA VAL A 95 1.12 -13.06 -6.58
C VAL A 95 -0.22 -13.71 -6.87
N ASN A 96 -0.23 -15.03 -6.96
CA ASN A 96 -1.44 -15.82 -7.18
C ASN A 96 -1.90 -16.48 -5.87
N ILE A 97 -3.16 -16.22 -5.49
CA ILE A 97 -3.78 -16.75 -4.27
C ILE A 97 -4.93 -17.66 -4.70
N SER A 98 -4.86 -18.93 -4.31
CA SER A 98 -5.84 -19.97 -4.64
C SER A 98 -5.98 -20.93 -3.46
N LEU A 99 -6.91 -21.88 -3.54
CA LEU A 99 -7.01 -22.99 -2.58
C LEU A 99 -5.76 -23.87 -2.54
N SER A 100 -4.95 -23.86 -3.61
CA SER A 100 -3.65 -24.54 -3.63
C SER A 100 -2.56 -23.80 -2.84
N GLY A 101 -2.82 -22.60 -2.34
CA GLY A 101 -1.85 -21.76 -1.64
C GLY A 101 -1.40 -20.53 -2.45
N ILE A 102 -0.16 -20.11 -2.22
CA ILE A 102 0.44 -18.89 -2.78
C ILE A 102 1.49 -19.25 -3.82
N LYS A 103 1.31 -18.77 -5.05
CA LYS A 103 2.32 -18.89 -6.12
C LYS A 103 2.92 -17.52 -6.42
N ILE A 104 4.25 -17.46 -6.48
CA ILE A 104 4.98 -16.29 -6.97
C ILE A 104 5.45 -16.62 -8.38
N ILE A 105 5.01 -15.82 -9.36
CA ILE A 105 5.26 -16.04 -10.78
C ILE A 105 5.94 -14.80 -11.36
N ASP A 106 7.00 -14.98 -12.13
CA ASP A 106 7.66 -13.87 -12.82
C ASP A 106 6.72 -13.21 -13.84
N GLU A 107 6.60 -11.87 -13.83
CA GLU A 107 5.68 -11.16 -14.72
C GLU A 107 6.09 -11.28 -16.20
N LYS A 108 7.39 -11.31 -16.49
CA LYS A 108 7.90 -11.25 -17.87
C LYS A 108 7.88 -12.61 -18.56
N THR A 109 8.30 -13.65 -17.84
CA THR A 109 8.48 -15.01 -18.38
C THR A 109 7.30 -15.92 -18.07
N GLY A 110 6.47 -15.59 -17.07
CA GLY A 110 5.39 -16.47 -16.61
C GLY A 110 5.88 -17.70 -15.85
N VAL A 111 7.19 -17.82 -15.58
CA VAL A 111 7.76 -18.95 -14.85
C VAL A 111 7.41 -18.84 -13.36
N ARG A 112 6.99 -19.97 -12.78
CA ARG A 112 6.74 -20.09 -11.35
C ARG A 112 8.07 -20.10 -10.59
N ILE A 113 8.24 -19.17 -9.67
CA ILE A 113 9.48 -18.99 -8.88
C ILE A 113 9.34 -19.70 -7.53
N HIS A 114 8.22 -19.47 -6.83
CA HIS A 114 7.95 -20.06 -5.51
C HIS A 114 6.52 -20.59 -5.43
N PHE A 115 6.34 -21.61 -4.58
CA PHE A 115 5.05 -22.18 -4.25
C PHE A 115 5.01 -22.64 -2.80
N HIS A 116 3.97 -22.22 -2.08
CA HIS A 116 3.71 -22.55 -0.69
C HIS A 116 2.23 -22.85 -0.50
#